data_AF-A0A7C8PWP4-F1
#
_entry.id   AF-A0A7C8PWP4-F1
#
_cell.length_a   1.000
_cell.length_b   1.000
_cell.length_c   1.000
_cell.angle_alpha   90.00
_cell.angle_beta   90.00
_cell.angle_gamma   90.00
#
_symmetry.space_group_name_H-M   'P 1'
#
loop_
_entity.id
_entity.type
_entity.pdbx_description
1 polymer ?
#
loop_
_entity_poly.entity_id
_entity_poly.type
_entity_poly.pdbx_seq_one_letter_code
_entity_poly.pdbx_strand_id
1 'polypeptide(L)'
;MISFNDAIVFQDQMTRRWSEEAAHHGETPLAISTPDQFSAINININRRFHPTSTLNTQIMEGLFFNIHSGYVEGIVRGYRNSLLTSSNYSNLTQCETLEDLKLQLTPSYGEQLANVASPFPTSTIAAKATEKLVQDFRYLRAQATGALAKFMDFLTYSYMIDNVALLITGTLHERDTKDLLERCHPLGFFEGLPALCVASNIEELYSIVLVETPLAPFFKDNLRSADLDELNIEIVRNTLYKSYLEAFHDFCTTDPELSGTPSAELMSDILGFEADRRAINITLNSFGTELSKSDRKKLYPEIGKLHPEGTLMLSRADDPEAVRLAIEIVGEYRYFFDQGGIGQGGGGIGGGTQKSLEDIFYQKEMELAKGTFTHHFTFAVVYAWLKLQEQEIRNITWIAECIAQNQKDRIGNYISVF
;
A
#
# COMPACT_ATOMS: atom_id res chain seq x y z
N MET A 1 0.88 -28.71 8.89
CA MET A 1 0.68 -28.77 10.36
C MET A 1 2.05 -28.99 10.98
N ILE A 2 2.74 -27.91 11.35
CA ILE A 2 3.95 -28.03 12.17
C ILE A 2 3.46 -28.24 13.60
N SER A 3 3.89 -29.33 14.24
CA SER A 3 3.32 -29.71 15.53
C SER A 3 3.84 -28.79 16.63
N PHE A 4 3.07 -28.61 17.71
CA PHE A 4 3.46 -27.83 18.88
C PHE A 4 4.83 -28.27 19.45
N ASN A 5 5.21 -29.53 19.23
CA ASN A 5 6.52 -30.05 19.61
C ASN A 5 7.67 -29.47 18.78
N ASP A 6 7.46 -29.12 17.52
CA ASP A 6 8.51 -28.58 16.66
C ASP A 6 8.85 -27.14 17.03
N ALA A 7 7.87 -26.37 17.51
CA ALA A 7 8.07 -25.03 18.06
C ALA A 7 8.87 -25.07 19.39
N ILE A 8 8.58 -26.05 20.25
CA ILE A 8 9.32 -26.26 21.51
C ILE A 8 10.76 -26.68 21.22
N VAL A 9 10.99 -27.55 20.23
CA VAL A 9 12.35 -27.97 19.83
C VAL A 9 13.14 -26.80 19.26
N PHE A 10 12.52 -25.91 18.49
CA PHE A 10 13.18 -24.72 17.96
C PHE A 10 13.55 -23.72 19.08
N GLN A 11 12.68 -23.57 20.07
CA GLN A 11 12.92 -22.72 21.23
C GLN A 11 14.01 -23.31 22.15
N ASP A 12 14.06 -24.63 22.33
CA ASP A 12 15.14 -25.32 23.06
C ASP A 12 16.48 -25.20 22.32
N GLN A 13 16.49 -25.26 20.98
CA GLN A 13 17.69 -25.05 20.17
C GLN A 13 18.23 -23.61 20.25
N MET A 14 17.36 -22.60 20.24
CA MET A 14 17.77 -21.20 20.44
C MET A 14 18.33 -20.97 21.84
N THR A 15 17.69 -21.55 22.87
CA THR A 15 18.13 -21.41 24.27
C THR A 15 19.49 -22.05 24.50
N ARG A 16 19.77 -23.19 23.85
CA ARG A 16 21.10 -23.84 23.88
C ARG A 16 22.17 -23.02 23.15
N ARG A 17 21.84 -22.43 22.00
CA ARG A 17 22.76 -21.54 21.26
C ARG A 17 23.14 -20.31 22.07
N TRP A 18 22.17 -19.72 22.76
CA TRP A 18 22.40 -18.61 23.69
C TRP A 18 23.27 -19.02 24.90
N SER A 19 23.07 -20.23 25.42
CA SER A 19 23.90 -20.78 26.49
C SER A 19 25.34 -21.05 26.05
N GLU A 20 25.57 -21.44 24.79
CA GLU A 20 26.90 -21.65 24.22
C GLU A 20 27.62 -20.32 23.96
N GLU A 21 26.90 -19.29 23.52
CA GLU A 21 27.44 -17.93 23.35
C GLU A 21 27.79 -17.26 24.69
N ALA A 22 26.98 -17.48 25.74
CA ALA A 22 27.27 -16.99 27.09
C ALA A 22 28.53 -17.62 27.71
N ALA A 23 28.80 -18.90 27.42
CA ALA A 23 30.02 -19.58 27.87
C ALA A 23 31.30 -19.02 27.19
N HIS A 24 31.18 -18.49 25.97
CA HIS A 24 32.28 -17.83 25.26
C HIS A 24 32.68 -16.48 25.86
N HIS A 25 31.78 -15.84 26.62
CA HIS A 25 32.00 -14.57 27.31
C HIS A 25 32.39 -14.70 28.80
N GLY A 26 32.61 -15.92 29.28
CA GLY A 26 33.16 -16.17 30.62
C GLY A 26 32.19 -15.96 31.78
N GLU A 27 30.88 -15.94 31.52
CA GLU A 27 29.87 -15.91 32.59
C GLU A 27 29.44 -17.33 32.97
N THR A 28 29.57 -17.67 34.27
CA THR A 28 29.17 -18.97 34.81
C THR A 28 27.65 -19.05 34.95
N PRO A 29 27.00 -20.16 34.52
CA PRO A 29 25.55 -20.29 34.66
C PRO A 29 25.18 -20.64 36.10
N LEU A 30 24.37 -19.78 36.74
CA LEU A 30 23.74 -20.06 38.02
C LEU A 30 22.61 -21.09 37.83
N ALA A 31 22.76 -22.25 38.45
CA ALA A 31 21.74 -23.30 38.44
C ALA A 31 20.49 -22.84 39.21
N ILE A 32 19.35 -22.74 38.52
CA ILE A 32 18.04 -22.40 39.08
C ILE A 32 17.40 -23.71 39.58
N SER A 33 17.17 -23.83 40.89
CA SER A 33 16.59 -25.05 41.49
C SER A 33 15.25 -24.88 42.20
N THR A 34 14.65 -23.69 42.26
CA THR A 34 13.29 -23.52 42.82
C THR A 34 12.49 -22.34 42.21
N PRO A 35 11.13 -22.42 42.19
CA PRO A 35 10.26 -21.43 41.57
C PRO A 35 10.32 -20.02 42.19
N ASP A 36 10.71 -19.91 43.47
CA ASP A 36 10.75 -18.63 44.18
C ASP A 36 11.89 -17.70 43.71
N GLN A 37 12.89 -18.21 42.98
CA GLN A 37 13.97 -17.38 42.42
C GLN A 37 13.58 -16.60 41.16
N PHE A 38 12.49 -16.96 40.47
CA PHE A 38 12.01 -16.22 39.28
C PHE A 38 11.47 -14.83 39.63
N SER A 39 10.83 -14.68 40.80
CA SER A 39 10.26 -13.39 41.23
C SER A 39 11.34 -12.38 41.64
N ALA A 40 12.43 -12.85 42.25
CA ALA A 40 13.54 -12.02 42.72
C ALA A 40 14.43 -11.48 41.59
N ILE A 41 14.56 -12.21 40.47
CA ILE A 41 15.29 -11.76 39.28
C ILE A 41 14.52 -10.65 38.55
N ASN A 42 13.19 -10.77 38.47
CA ASN A 42 12.33 -9.79 37.79
C ASN A 42 12.36 -8.39 38.42
N ILE A 43 12.61 -8.30 39.73
CA ILE A 43 12.70 -7.02 40.46
C ILE A 43 14.09 -6.39 40.31
N ASN A 44 15.16 -7.18 40.19
CA ASN A 44 16.53 -6.67 40.13
C ASN A 44 16.99 -6.27 38.72
N ILE A 45 16.45 -6.89 37.65
CA ILE A 45 16.74 -6.48 36.26
C ILE A 45 16.18 -5.06 35.99
N ASN A 46 15.01 -4.73 36.55
CA ASN A 46 14.38 -3.41 36.39
C ASN A 46 15.12 -2.25 37.07
N ARG A 47 16.10 -2.50 37.95
CA ARG A 47 16.84 -1.43 38.66
C ARG A 47 18.23 -1.12 38.09
N ARG A 48 18.76 -1.92 37.17
CA ARG A 48 20.15 -1.74 36.66
C ARG A 48 20.28 -1.31 35.21
N PHE A 49 19.19 -1.25 34.45
CA PHE A 49 19.21 -0.73 33.09
C PHE A 49 18.43 0.59 33.02
N HIS A 50 19.15 1.69 32.85
CA HIS A 50 18.57 2.90 32.26
C HIS A 50 17.99 2.55 30.88
N PRO A 51 16.86 3.14 30.48
CA PRO A 51 15.99 2.55 29.46
C PRO A 51 16.53 2.80 28.06
N THR A 52 17.14 1.79 27.43
CA THR A 52 17.11 1.67 25.97
C THR A 52 15.75 1.09 25.58
N SER A 53 14.74 1.96 25.59
CA SER A 53 13.31 1.64 25.43
C SER A 53 12.94 0.89 24.14
N THR A 54 13.77 0.94 23.09
CA THR A 54 13.48 0.35 21.79
C THR A 54 13.80 -1.15 21.69
N LEU A 55 14.77 -1.66 22.47
CA LEU A 55 15.15 -3.08 22.38
C LEU A 55 14.17 -4.01 23.12
N ASN A 56 13.55 -3.53 24.20
CA ASN A 56 12.62 -4.33 24.99
C ASN A 56 11.26 -4.54 24.30
N THR A 57 10.81 -3.60 23.46
CA THR A 57 9.56 -3.71 22.70
C THR A 57 9.70 -4.76 21.61
N GLN A 58 10.76 -4.70 20.79
CA GLN A 58 11.03 -5.68 19.73
C GLN A 58 11.15 -7.14 20.23
N ILE A 59 11.68 -7.35 21.44
CA ILE A 59 11.82 -8.68 22.06
C ILE A 59 10.49 -9.21 22.61
N MET A 60 9.55 -8.34 23.01
CA MET A 60 8.23 -8.75 23.51
C MET A 60 7.18 -8.97 22.41
N GLU A 61 7.36 -8.40 21.22
CA GLU A 61 6.36 -8.39 20.14
C GLU A 61 6.19 -9.74 19.43
N GLY A 62 7.29 -10.43 19.11
CA GLY A 62 7.24 -11.75 18.48
C GLY A 62 6.59 -12.84 19.35
N LEU A 63 6.44 -12.59 20.66
CA LEU A 63 5.87 -13.54 21.62
C LEU A 63 4.35 -13.70 21.44
N PHE A 64 3.64 -12.62 21.10
CA PHE A 64 2.17 -12.62 20.99
C PHE A 64 1.66 -12.47 19.56
N PHE A 65 2.46 -11.91 18.64
CA PHE A 65 2.07 -11.72 17.24
C PHE A 65 1.60 -13.02 16.57
N ASN A 66 2.36 -14.10 16.78
CA ASN A 66 2.10 -15.38 16.11
C ASN A 66 0.80 -16.06 16.56
N ILE A 67 0.23 -15.67 17.70
CA ILE A 67 -1.00 -16.28 18.23
C ILE A 67 -2.19 -15.99 17.30
N HIS A 68 -2.26 -14.79 16.73
CA HIS A 68 -3.38 -14.34 15.91
C HIS A 68 -3.01 -14.09 14.45
N SER A 69 -1.77 -13.66 14.19
CA SER A 69 -1.37 -13.12 12.87
C SER A 69 -0.26 -13.93 12.17
N GLY A 70 0.36 -14.89 12.86
CA GLY A 70 1.47 -15.68 12.31
C GLY A 70 1.08 -16.51 11.08
N TYR A 71 -0.14 -17.07 11.06
CA TYR A 71 -0.65 -17.82 9.90
C TYR A 71 -0.81 -16.91 8.67
N VAL A 72 -1.42 -15.73 8.86
CA VAL A 72 -1.63 -14.76 7.77
C VAL A 72 -0.30 -14.25 7.24
N GLU A 73 0.64 -13.87 8.12
CA GLU A 73 1.98 -13.44 7.71
C GLU A 73 2.71 -14.52 6.90
N GLY A 74 2.64 -15.78 7.36
CA GLY A 74 3.25 -16.91 6.65
C GLY A 74 2.72 -17.09 5.22
N ILE A 75 1.40 -16.95 5.03
CA ILE A 75 0.79 -17.01 3.70
C ILE A 75 1.23 -15.83 2.83
N VAL A 76 1.18 -14.60 3.35
CA VAL A 76 1.56 -13.39 2.60
C VAL A 76 3.02 -13.47 2.13
N ARG A 77 3.92 -13.99 2.97
CA ARG A 77 5.31 -14.25 2.57
C ARG A 77 5.43 -15.34 1.50
N GLY A 78 4.55 -16.34 1.53
CA GLY A 78 4.39 -17.32 0.46
C GLY A 78 3.97 -16.65 -0.86
N TYR A 79 2.94 -15.78 -0.82
CA TYR A 79 2.49 -15.03 -2.00
C TYR A 79 3.56 -14.09 -2.56
N ARG A 80 4.37 -13.48 -1.70
CA ARG A 80 5.53 -12.69 -2.14
C ARG A 80 6.50 -13.50 -3.01
N ASN A 81 6.66 -14.80 -2.77
CA ASN A 81 7.54 -15.65 -3.59
C ASN A 81 6.93 -16.03 -4.94
N SER A 82 5.61 -15.83 -5.12
CA SER A 82 4.94 -16.03 -6.42
C SER A 82 5.01 -14.80 -7.34
N LEU A 83 5.50 -13.66 -6.83
CA LEU A 83 5.71 -12.46 -7.64
C LEU A 83 6.74 -12.72 -8.74
N LEU A 84 6.49 -12.11 -9.90
CA LEU A 84 7.33 -12.23 -11.08
C LEU A 84 8.70 -11.57 -10.84
N THR A 85 9.74 -12.35 -11.13
CA THR A 85 11.12 -11.87 -11.08
C THR A 85 11.50 -11.15 -12.36
N SER A 86 12.62 -10.42 -12.31
CA SER A 86 13.24 -9.80 -13.49
C SER A 86 13.48 -10.78 -14.64
N SER A 87 13.77 -12.06 -14.34
CA SER A 87 13.88 -13.11 -15.36
C SER A 87 12.54 -13.45 -15.99
N ASN A 88 11.45 -13.47 -15.21
CA ASN A 88 10.12 -13.71 -15.76
C ASN A 88 9.70 -12.57 -16.69
N TYR A 89 9.92 -11.31 -16.29
CA TYR A 89 9.64 -10.16 -17.17
C TYR A 89 10.44 -10.20 -18.47
N SER A 90 11.72 -10.58 -18.43
CA SER A 90 12.52 -10.77 -19.65
C SER A 90 11.93 -11.81 -20.61
N ASN A 91 11.33 -12.87 -20.08
CA ASN A 91 10.64 -13.87 -20.92
C ASN A 91 9.31 -13.32 -21.47
N LEU A 92 8.59 -12.50 -20.71
CA LEU A 92 7.33 -11.89 -21.15
C LEU A 92 7.55 -10.87 -22.29
N THR A 93 8.63 -10.08 -22.24
CA THR A 93 8.94 -9.09 -23.29
C THR A 93 9.33 -9.72 -24.63
N GLN A 94 9.79 -10.98 -24.60
CA GLN A 94 10.14 -11.75 -25.81
C GLN A 94 8.91 -12.36 -26.49
N CYS A 95 7.73 -12.33 -25.87
CA CYS A 95 6.50 -12.85 -26.47
C CYS A 95 6.10 -12.06 -27.72
N GLU A 96 5.58 -12.74 -28.74
CA GLU A 96 5.11 -12.14 -29.99
C GLU A 96 3.59 -12.04 -30.05
N THR A 97 2.89 -12.97 -29.39
CA THR A 97 1.43 -13.01 -29.34
C THR A 97 0.92 -12.99 -27.90
N LEU A 98 -0.36 -12.64 -27.73
CA LEU A 98 -1.04 -12.73 -26.43
C LEU A 98 -1.17 -14.18 -25.93
N GLU A 99 -1.18 -15.16 -26.84
CA GLU A 99 -1.17 -16.59 -26.48
C GLU A 99 0.17 -17.00 -25.86
N ASP A 100 1.29 -16.52 -26.42
CA ASP A 100 2.61 -16.78 -25.84
C ASP A 100 2.71 -16.16 -24.44
N LEU A 101 2.19 -14.94 -24.28
CA LEU A 101 2.14 -14.26 -22.99
C LEU A 101 1.31 -15.05 -21.97
N LYS A 102 0.13 -15.54 -22.36
CA LYS A 102 -0.72 -16.40 -21.53
C LYS A 102 -0.01 -17.70 -21.12
N LEU A 103 0.70 -18.33 -22.05
CA LEU A 103 1.47 -19.54 -21.78
C LEU A 103 2.59 -19.27 -20.76
N GLN A 104 3.31 -18.16 -20.90
CA GLN A 104 4.38 -17.76 -19.97
C GLN A 104 3.84 -17.38 -18.57
N LEU A 105 2.61 -16.86 -18.47
CA LEU A 105 1.97 -16.51 -17.20
C LEU A 105 1.32 -17.71 -16.50
N THR A 106 1.21 -18.86 -17.15
CA THR A 106 0.55 -20.06 -16.60
C THR A 106 1.13 -20.54 -15.25
N PRO A 107 2.46 -20.48 -14.99
CA PRO A 107 2.99 -20.89 -13.68
C PRO A 107 2.47 -20.08 -12.49
N SER A 108 2.17 -18.79 -12.69
CA SER A 108 1.71 -17.88 -11.60
C SER A 108 0.20 -17.63 -11.63
N TYR A 109 -0.44 -17.68 -12.81
CA TYR A 109 -1.84 -17.31 -13.04
C TYR A 109 -2.66 -18.41 -13.75
N GLY A 110 -2.13 -19.64 -13.83
CA GLY A 110 -2.66 -20.69 -14.69
C GLY A 110 -4.11 -21.08 -14.43
N GLU A 111 -4.54 -21.10 -13.17
CA GLU A 111 -5.92 -21.46 -12.81
C GLU A 111 -6.94 -20.46 -13.38
N GLN A 112 -6.64 -19.17 -13.32
CA GLN A 112 -7.52 -18.10 -13.78
C GLN A 112 -7.48 -17.93 -15.30
N LEU A 113 -6.32 -18.20 -15.92
CA LEU A 113 -6.12 -18.03 -17.36
C LEU A 113 -6.49 -19.27 -18.19
N ALA A 114 -6.58 -20.47 -17.60
CA ALA A 114 -6.86 -21.72 -18.33
C ALA A 114 -8.15 -21.67 -19.17
N ASN A 115 -9.21 -21.04 -18.65
CA ASN A 115 -10.53 -21.00 -19.28
C ASN A 115 -10.73 -19.83 -20.25
N VAL A 116 -9.73 -18.99 -20.48
CA VAL A 116 -9.84 -17.85 -21.41
C VAL A 116 -9.69 -18.36 -22.84
N ALA A 117 -10.78 -18.34 -23.61
CA ALA A 117 -10.78 -18.74 -25.02
C ALA A 117 -10.21 -17.63 -25.93
N SER A 118 -9.48 -18.04 -26.96
CA SER A 118 -8.88 -17.15 -27.96
C SER A 118 -9.89 -16.78 -29.06
N PRO A 119 -9.86 -15.56 -29.61
CA PRO A 119 -9.02 -14.41 -29.24
C PRO A 119 -9.59 -13.65 -28.02
N PHE A 120 -8.72 -13.11 -27.17
CA PHE A 120 -9.11 -12.29 -26.01
C PHE A 120 -8.42 -10.91 -26.05
N PRO A 121 -9.08 -9.85 -25.57
CA PRO A 121 -8.46 -8.54 -25.44
C PRO A 121 -7.48 -8.49 -24.26
N THR A 122 -6.52 -7.57 -24.30
CA THR A 122 -5.52 -7.34 -23.24
C THR A 122 -6.16 -7.10 -21.87
N SER A 123 -7.32 -6.43 -21.84
CA SER A 123 -8.12 -6.21 -20.63
C SER A 123 -8.55 -7.49 -19.92
N THR A 124 -8.68 -8.61 -20.64
CA THR A 124 -9.05 -9.90 -20.03
C THR A 124 -7.93 -10.45 -19.14
N ILE A 125 -6.67 -10.28 -19.54
CA ILE A 125 -5.52 -10.71 -18.72
C ILE A 125 -5.49 -9.89 -17.42
N ALA A 126 -5.62 -8.56 -17.54
CA ALA A 126 -5.64 -7.66 -16.39
C ALA A 126 -6.80 -7.99 -15.44
N ALA A 127 -8.00 -8.23 -15.97
CA ALA A 127 -9.17 -8.60 -15.19
C ALA A 127 -8.97 -9.93 -14.45
N LYS A 128 -8.40 -10.94 -15.11
CA LYS A 128 -8.13 -12.25 -14.49
C LYS A 128 -7.01 -12.21 -13.44
N ALA A 129 -5.97 -11.42 -13.67
CA ALA A 129 -4.92 -11.21 -12.69
C ALA A 129 -5.45 -10.44 -11.45
N THR A 130 -6.33 -9.45 -11.67
CA THR A 130 -7.02 -8.73 -10.60
C THR A 130 -7.98 -9.65 -9.83
N GLU A 131 -8.72 -10.52 -10.53
CA GLU A 131 -9.60 -11.51 -9.91
C GLU A 131 -8.84 -12.43 -8.96
N LYS A 132 -7.65 -12.91 -9.36
CA LYS A 132 -6.75 -13.67 -8.49
C LYS A 132 -6.35 -12.88 -7.25
N LEU A 133 -5.88 -11.64 -7.41
CA LEU A 133 -5.50 -10.78 -6.29
C LEU A 133 -6.67 -10.58 -5.31
N VAL A 134 -7.87 -10.35 -5.82
CA VAL A 134 -9.09 -10.19 -5.01
C VAL A 134 -9.42 -11.47 -4.24
N GLN A 135 -9.32 -12.64 -4.88
CA GLN A 135 -9.54 -13.94 -4.22
C GLN A 135 -8.54 -14.16 -3.08
N ASP A 136 -7.24 -13.94 -3.35
CA ASP A 136 -6.17 -14.09 -2.36
C ASP A 136 -6.34 -13.10 -1.19
N PHE A 137 -6.70 -11.84 -1.48
CA PHE A 137 -6.96 -10.84 -0.44
C PHE A 137 -8.16 -11.18 0.43
N ARG A 138 -9.28 -11.60 -0.19
CA ARG A 138 -10.49 -12.03 0.54
C ARG A 138 -10.22 -13.25 1.42
N TYR A 139 -9.40 -14.18 0.93
CA TYR A 139 -8.96 -15.32 1.73
C TYR A 139 -8.20 -14.87 2.98
N LEU A 140 -7.21 -13.99 2.84
CA LEU A 140 -6.46 -13.44 3.99
C LEU A 140 -7.38 -12.69 4.96
N ARG A 141 -8.30 -11.86 4.42
CA ARG A 141 -9.25 -11.09 5.23
C ARG A 141 -10.18 -11.97 6.04
N ALA A 142 -10.60 -13.12 5.50
CA ALA A 142 -11.44 -14.09 6.19
C ALA A 142 -10.73 -14.80 7.35
N GLN A 143 -9.39 -14.88 7.32
CA GLN A 143 -8.58 -15.46 8.39
C GLN A 143 -8.10 -14.43 9.41
N ALA A 144 -8.15 -13.14 9.06
CA ALA A 144 -7.76 -12.05 9.93
C ALA A 144 -8.79 -11.80 11.04
N THR A 145 -8.31 -11.51 12.25
CA THR A 145 -9.12 -11.15 13.43
C THR A 145 -8.51 -9.94 14.14
N GLY A 146 -9.23 -9.32 15.07
CA GLY A 146 -8.71 -8.23 15.91
C GLY A 146 -8.25 -7.00 15.10
N ALA A 147 -7.09 -6.43 15.46
CA ALA A 147 -6.54 -5.27 14.75
C ALA A 147 -6.12 -5.60 13.31
N LEU A 148 -5.71 -6.84 12.99
CA LEU A 148 -5.35 -7.22 11.63
C LEU A 148 -6.56 -7.16 10.68
N ALA A 149 -7.75 -7.57 11.16
CA ALA A 149 -8.98 -7.45 10.38
C ALA A 149 -9.31 -5.99 10.06
N LYS A 150 -9.26 -5.12 11.09
CA LYS A 150 -9.46 -3.67 10.91
C LYS A 150 -8.40 -3.05 9.99
N PHE A 151 -7.15 -3.44 10.14
CA PHE A 151 -6.05 -3.00 9.28
C PHE A 151 -6.34 -3.34 7.81
N MET A 152 -6.76 -4.57 7.53
CA MET A 152 -7.16 -4.98 6.18
C MET A 152 -8.41 -4.25 5.68
N ASP A 153 -9.37 -3.92 6.56
CA ASP A 153 -10.53 -3.09 6.18
C ASP A 153 -10.08 -1.69 5.74
N PHE A 154 -9.14 -1.06 6.45
CA PHE A 154 -8.56 0.22 6.02
C PHE A 154 -7.95 0.13 4.62
N LEU A 155 -7.27 -0.97 4.27
CA LEU A 155 -6.76 -1.16 2.90
C LEU A 155 -7.85 -1.11 1.84
N THR A 156 -9.06 -1.60 2.16
CA THR A 156 -10.20 -1.58 1.22
C THR A 156 -10.78 -0.19 1.02
N TYR A 157 -10.65 0.72 2.00
CA TYR A 157 -11.28 2.05 1.95
C TYR A 157 -10.75 2.91 0.81
N SER A 158 -9.47 2.77 0.43
CA SER A 158 -8.91 3.44 -0.76
C SER A 158 -9.74 3.11 -2.01
N TYR A 159 -10.04 1.83 -2.24
CA TYR A 159 -10.83 1.40 -3.40
C TYR A 159 -12.31 1.78 -3.27
N MET A 160 -12.85 1.83 -2.04
CA MET A 160 -14.22 2.29 -1.82
C MET A 160 -14.36 3.78 -2.17
N ILE A 161 -13.38 4.62 -1.82
CA ILE A 161 -13.37 6.05 -2.16
C ILE A 161 -13.37 6.22 -3.69
N ASP A 162 -12.53 5.45 -4.41
CA ASP A 162 -12.49 5.52 -5.88
C ASP A 162 -13.80 5.05 -6.52
N ASN A 163 -14.38 3.97 -6.01
CA ASN A 163 -15.68 3.46 -6.48
C ASN A 163 -16.80 4.48 -6.23
N VAL A 164 -16.84 5.12 -5.06
CA VAL A 164 -17.83 6.16 -4.74
C VAL A 164 -17.65 7.37 -5.65
N ALA A 165 -16.42 7.83 -5.87
CA ALA A 165 -16.14 8.93 -6.80
C ALA A 165 -16.59 8.57 -8.23
N LEU A 166 -16.32 7.34 -8.69
CA LEU A 166 -16.76 6.85 -9.99
C LEU A 166 -18.29 6.83 -10.11
N LEU A 167 -19.00 6.32 -9.08
CA LEU A 167 -20.46 6.24 -9.07
C LEU A 167 -21.11 7.63 -9.06
N ILE A 168 -20.56 8.58 -8.30
CA ILE A 168 -21.05 9.98 -8.29
C ILE A 168 -20.91 10.59 -9.69
N THR A 169 -19.74 10.48 -10.34
CA THR A 169 -19.56 11.00 -11.71
C THR A 169 -20.48 10.33 -12.72
N GLY A 170 -20.67 9.02 -12.60
CA GLY A 170 -21.52 8.27 -13.51
C GLY A 170 -22.99 8.65 -13.38
N THR A 171 -23.45 8.92 -12.15
CA THR A 171 -24.81 9.37 -11.87
C THR A 171 -25.04 10.80 -12.36
N LEU A 172 -24.07 11.71 -12.14
CA LEU A 172 -24.13 13.09 -12.65
C LEU A 172 -24.21 13.15 -14.19
N HIS A 173 -23.59 12.19 -14.87
CA HIS A 173 -23.60 12.09 -16.33
C HIS A 173 -24.68 11.14 -16.89
N GLU A 174 -25.63 10.71 -16.07
CA GLU A 174 -26.75 9.82 -16.47
C GLU A 174 -26.29 8.53 -17.20
N ARG A 175 -25.16 7.95 -16.78
CA ARG A 175 -24.67 6.68 -17.35
C ARG A 175 -25.43 5.49 -16.78
N ASP A 176 -25.51 4.40 -17.54
CA ASP A 176 -26.10 3.16 -17.03
C ASP A 176 -25.28 2.65 -15.85
N THR A 177 -25.96 2.50 -14.73
CA THR A 177 -25.40 2.01 -13.47
C THR A 177 -24.79 0.62 -13.59
N LYS A 178 -25.31 -0.25 -14.46
CA LYS A 178 -24.72 -1.59 -14.67
C LYS A 178 -23.33 -1.51 -15.28
N ASP A 179 -23.14 -0.62 -16.26
CA ASP A 179 -21.84 -0.39 -16.88
C ASP A 179 -20.85 0.25 -15.91
N LEU A 180 -21.34 1.05 -14.95
CA LEU A 180 -20.51 1.63 -13.89
C LEU A 180 -20.07 0.56 -12.89
N LEU A 181 -20.98 -0.34 -12.50
CA LEU A 181 -20.68 -1.45 -11.59
C LEU A 181 -19.60 -2.38 -12.13
N GLU A 182 -19.61 -2.66 -13.44
CA GLU A 182 -18.57 -3.47 -14.09
C GLU A 182 -17.18 -2.80 -14.09
N ARG A 183 -17.13 -1.47 -13.93
CA ARG A 183 -15.88 -0.69 -13.85
C ARG A 183 -15.41 -0.47 -12.41
N CYS A 184 -16.21 -0.80 -11.40
CA CYS A 184 -15.81 -0.68 -10.01
C CYS A 184 -14.73 -1.71 -9.65
N HIS A 185 -13.79 -1.30 -8.78
CA HIS A 185 -12.76 -2.20 -8.29
C HIS A 185 -13.37 -3.22 -7.29
N PRO A 186 -13.16 -4.54 -7.45
CA PRO A 186 -13.83 -5.56 -6.62
C PRO A 186 -13.44 -5.57 -5.13
N LEU A 187 -12.30 -4.98 -4.76
CA LEU A 187 -11.90 -4.80 -3.35
C LEU A 187 -12.66 -3.67 -2.65
N GLY A 188 -13.17 -2.69 -3.41
CA GLY A 188 -14.00 -1.60 -2.89
C GLY A 188 -15.50 -1.89 -3.00
N PHE A 189 -15.89 -3.13 -3.26
CA PHE A 189 -17.28 -3.54 -3.38
C PHE A 189 -17.87 -3.79 -1.98
N PHE A 190 -19.03 -3.21 -1.69
CA PHE A 190 -19.79 -3.45 -0.47
C PHE A 190 -21.24 -3.85 -0.83
N GLU A 191 -21.93 -4.51 0.10
CA GLU A 191 -23.24 -5.11 -0.17
C GLU A 191 -24.31 -4.08 -0.58
N GLY A 192 -24.23 -2.86 -0.04
CA GLY A 192 -25.11 -1.73 -0.38
C GLY A 192 -24.77 -1.02 -1.69
N LEU A 193 -23.74 -1.41 -2.43
CA LEU A 193 -23.31 -0.72 -3.66
C LEU A 193 -24.40 -0.72 -4.76
N PRO A 194 -25.18 -1.81 -4.98
CA PRO A 194 -26.33 -1.77 -5.89
C PRO A 194 -27.44 -0.82 -5.44
N ALA A 195 -27.55 -0.49 -4.14
CA ALA A 195 -28.53 0.48 -3.66
C ALA A 195 -28.16 1.91 -4.12
N LEU A 196 -26.87 2.22 -4.28
CA LEU A 196 -26.42 3.48 -4.87
C LEU A 196 -26.87 3.65 -6.32
N CYS A 197 -27.03 2.54 -7.05
CA CYS A 197 -27.51 2.56 -8.43
C CYS A 197 -29.00 2.93 -8.55
N VAL A 198 -29.74 2.95 -7.44
CA VAL A 198 -31.16 3.35 -7.42
C VAL A 198 -31.31 4.85 -7.10
N ALA A 199 -30.26 5.47 -6.55
CA ALA A 199 -30.29 6.88 -6.19
C ALA A 199 -30.49 7.74 -7.45
N SER A 200 -31.55 8.55 -7.45
CA SER A 200 -31.86 9.44 -8.58
C SER A 200 -31.29 10.85 -8.40
N ASN A 201 -30.80 11.15 -7.20
CA ASN A 201 -30.20 12.43 -6.86
C ASN A 201 -28.98 12.22 -5.95
N ILE A 202 -28.12 13.24 -5.89
CA ILE A 202 -26.85 13.20 -5.16
C ILE A 202 -27.07 13.18 -3.63
N GLU A 203 -28.19 13.72 -3.14
CA GLU A 203 -28.53 13.71 -1.72
C GLU A 203 -28.90 12.29 -1.22
N GLU A 204 -29.67 11.53 -2.00
CA GLU A 204 -29.95 10.11 -1.75
C GLU A 204 -28.67 9.29 -1.82
N LEU A 205 -27.81 9.55 -2.82
CA LEU A 205 -26.52 8.87 -2.95
C LEU A 205 -25.65 9.13 -1.71
N TYR A 206 -25.54 10.39 -1.28
CA TYR A 206 -24.82 10.77 -0.06
C TYR A 206 -25.39 10.06 1.18
N SER A 207 -26.72 10.04 1.33
CA SER A 207 -27.39 9.37 2.46
C SER A 207 -27.10 7.87 2.48
N ILE A 208 -27.18 7.19 1.33
CA ILE A 208 -26.89 5.76 1.21
C ILE A 208 -25.42 5.49 1.52
N VAL A 209 -24.48 6.30 1.00
CA VAL A 209 -23.05 6.16 1.32
C VAL A 209 -22.81 6.29 2.82
N LEU A 210 -23.44 7.26 3.49
CA LEU A 210 -23.30 7.46 4.93
C LEU A 210 -23.87 6.30 5.78
N VAL A 211 -24.84 5.55 5.27
CA VAL A 211 -25.49 4.45 5.98
C VAL A 211 -24.79 3.12 5.70
N GLU A 212 -24.49 2.85 4.43
CA GLU A 212 -24.02 1.55 3.95
C GLU A 212 -22.50 1.42 3.91
N THR A 213 -21.74 2.51 4.11
CA THR A 213 -20.27 2.47 4.03
C THR A 213 -19.59 2.91 5.33
N PRO A 214 -18.44 2.31 5.67
CA PRO A 214 -17.60 2.76 6.78
C PRO A 214 -16.91 4.11 6.50
N LEU A 215 -17.13 4.71 5.32
CA LEU A 215 -16.60 6.03 4.96
C LEU A 215 -17.37 7.18 5.62
N ALA A 216 -18.48 6.89 6.30
CA ALA A 216 -19.34 7.90 6.92
C ALA A 216 -18.61 8.95 7.79
N PRO A 217 -17.61 8.59 8.61
CA PRO A 217 -16.85 9.58 9.37
C PRO A 217 -16.11 10.59 8.49
N PHE A 218 -15.58 10.16 7.33
CA PHE A 218 -14.81 11.01 6.42
C PHE A 218 -15.68 12.02 5.69
N PHE A 219 -16.97 11.69 5.45
CA PHE A 219 -17.93 12.59 4.82
C PHE A 219 -18.51 13.62 5.79
N LYS A 220 -18.88 13.21 7.01
CA LYS A 220 -19.59 14.08 7.97
C LYS A 220 -18.81 15.33 8.38
N ASP A 221 -17.49 15.19 8.49
CA ASP A 221 -16.64 16.28 8.99
C ASP A 221 -16.17 17.22 7.87
N ASN A 222 -16.24 16.79 6.59
CA ASN A 222 -15.59 17.50 5.49
C ASN A 222 -16.50 17.87 4.29
N LEU A 223 -17.61 17.16 4.07
CA LEU A 223 -18.41 17.29 2.85
C LEU A 223 -19.91 17.32 3.15
N ARG A 224 -20.61 18.33 2.64
CA ARG A 224 -22.08 18.41 2.63
C ARG A 224 -22.64 17.88 1.31
N SER A 225 -23.93 17.54 1.28
CA SER A 225 -24.61 17.10 0.06
C SER A 225 -24.52 18.13 -1.07
N ALA A 226 -24.67 19.42 -0.76
CA ALA A 226 -24.54 20.50 -1.75
C ALA A 226 -23.13 20.61 -2.37
N ASP A 227 -22.09 20.24 -1.61
CA ASP A 227 -20.71 20.28 -2.09
C ASP A 227 -20.45 19.23 -3.18
N LEU A 228 -21.25 18.16 -3.24
CA LEU A 228 -21.12 17.13 -4.26
C LEU A 228 -21.66 17.55 -5.64
N ASP A 229 -22.57 18.53 -5.68
CA ASP A 229 -23.06 19.14 -6.92
C ASP A 229 -22.16 20.29 -7.39
N GLU A 230 -21.62 21.06 -6.45
CA GLU A 230 -20.88 22.30 -6.73
C GLU A 230 -19.36 22.09 -6.89
N LEU A 231 -18.77 21.14 -6.15
CA LEU A 231 -17.34 20.87 -6.22
C LEU A 231 -17.02 19.91 -7.36
N ASN A 232 -15.83 20.10 -7.93
CA ASN A 232 -15.25 19.09 -8.82
C ASN A 232 -15.09 17.77 -8.04
N ILE A 233 -15.53 16.66 -8.63
CA ILE A 233 -15.42 15.33 -8.03
C ILE A 233 -13.98 14.96 -7.62
N GLU A 234 -12.98 15.52 -8.30
CA GLU A 234 -11.58 15.33 -7.91
C GLU A 234 -11.24 16.03 -6.59
N ILE A 235 -11.88 17.17 -6.26
CA ILE A 235 -11.74 17.84 -4.96
C ILE A 235 -12.38 16.98 -3.87
N VAL A 236 -13.56 16.43 -4.13
CA VAL A 236 -14.25 15.48 -3.23
C VAL A 236 -13.37 14.25 -2.98
N ARG A 237 -12.86 13.62 -4.05
CA ARG A 237 -11.95 12.48 -3.97
C ARG A 237 -10.71 12.81 -3.13
N ASN A 238 -10.02 13.91 -3.41
CA ASN A 238 -8.81 14.31 -2.68
C ASN A 238 -9.10 14.62 -1.20
N THR A 239 -10.25 15.22 -0.90
CA THR A 239 -10.68 15.50 0.49
C THR A 239 -10.93 14.20 1.26
N LEU A 240 -11.63 13.24 0.66
CA LEU A 240 -11.85 11.92 1.28
C LEU A 240 -10.54 11.17 1.50
N TYR A 241 -9.63 11.22 0.53
CA TYR A 241 -8.32 10.59 0.65
C TYR A 241 -7.46 11.22 1.74
N LYS A 242 -7.52 12.55 1.92
CA LYS A 242 -6.85 13.23 3.02
C LYS A 242 -7.29 12.64 4.37
N SER A 243 -8.60 12.64 4.64
CA SER A 243 -9.12 12.14 5.92
C SER A 243 -8.89 10.64 6.11
N TYR A 244 -8.95 9.86 5.03
CA TYR A 244 -8.60 8.45 5.06
C TYR A 244 -7.13 8.22 5.46
N LEU A 245 -6.19 8.95 4.86
CA LEU A 245 -4.76 8.79 5.16
C LEU A 245 -4.43 9.19 6.58
N GLU A 246 -5.01 10.30 7.07
CA GLU A 246 -4.86 10.76 8.45
C GLU A 246 -5.43 9.73 9.44
N ALA A 247 -6.66 9.26 9.21
CA ALA A 247 -7.26 8.25 10.08
C ALA A 247 -6.51 6.91 10.05
N PHE A 248 -5.95 6.52 8.90
CA PHE A 248 -5.19 5.28 8.81
C PHE A 248 -3.83 5.40 9.52
N HIS A 249 -3.17 6.56 9.41
CA HIS A 249 -1.96 6.86 10.17
C HIS A 249 -2.24 6.88 11.68
N ASP A 250 -3.32 7.51 12.10
CA ASP A 250 -3.74 7.57 13.50
C ASP A 250 -4.09 6.18 14.05
N PHE A 251 -4.74 5.34 13.25
CA PHE A 251 -4.98 3.94 13.59
C PHE A 251 -3.66 3.18 13.80
N CYS A 252 -2.69 3.34 12.89
CA CYS A 252 -1.38 2.66 13.01
C CYS A 252 -0.59 3.10 14.24
N THR A 253 -0.73 4.36 14.67
CA THR A 253 0.07 4.93 15.78
C THR A 253 -0.62 4.86 17.13
N THR A 254 -1.96 4.84 17.17
CA THR A 254 -2.74 4.95 18.41
C THR A 254 -3.31 3.61 18.87
N ASP A 255 -3.56 2.67 17.96
CA ASP A 255 -4.18 1.39 18.34
C ASP A 255 -3.25 0.58 19.27
N PRO A 256 -3.73 0.06 20.41
CA PRO A 256 -2.89 -0.64 21.38
C PRO A 256 -2.16 -1.89 20.84
N GLU A 257 -2.67 -2.53 19.79
CA GLU A 257 -2.04 -3.71 19.16
C GLU A 257 -0.95 -3.31 18.15
N LEU A 258 -0.93 -2.06 17.69
CA LEU A 258 -0.03 -1.54 16.65
C LEU A 258 0.96 -0.50 17.17
N SER A 259 0.56 0.30 18.15
CA SER A 259 1.36 1.40 18.70
C SER A 259 2.67 0.89 19.27
N GLY A 260 3.78 1.49 18.84
CA GLY A 260 5.13 1.10 19.25
C GLY A 260 5.66 -0.18 18.61
N THR A 261 4.91 -0.80 17.68
CA THR A 261 5.38 -1.96 16.91
C THR A 261 6.10 -1.51 15.62
N PRO A 262 6.94 -2.38 15.00
CA PRO A 262 7.52 -2.15 13.68
C PRO A 262 6.46 -1.88 12.61
N SER A 263 5.23 -2.38 12.79
CA SER A 263 4.12 -2.09 11.87
C SER A 263 3.78 -0.61 11.86
N ALA A 264 3.77 0.06 13.01
CA ALA A 264 3.48 1.49 13.09
C ALA A 264 4.57 2.30 12.39
N GLU A 265 5.84 2.04 12.68
CA GLU A 265 6.98 2.74 12.07
C GLU A 265 6.98 2.58 10.54
N LEU A 266 6.86 1.34 10.05
CA LEU A 266 6.85 1.05 8.62
C LEU A 266 5.64 1.65 7.91
N MET A 267 4.45 1.55 8.51
CA MET A 267 3.24 2.13 7.91
C MET A 267 3.24 3.66 7.96
N SER A 268 3.76 4.29 9.01
CA SER A 268 3.91 5.75 9.06
C SER A 268 4.83 6.26 7.95
N ASP A 269 5.94 5.57 7.69
CA ASP A 269 6.83 5.91 6.58
C ASP A 269 6.17 5.74 5.21
N ILE A 270 5.45 4.62 5.00
CA ILE A 270 4.76 4.33 3.74
C ILE A 270 3.60 5.30 3.49
N LEU A 271 2.74 5.54 4.49
CA LEU A 271 1.61 6.47 4.39
C LEU A 271 2.07 7.92 4.28
N GLY A 272 3.18 8.27 4.94
CA GLY A 272 3.83 9.56 4.78
C GLY A 272 4.31 9.79 3.35
N PHE A 273 4.92 8.78 2.73
CA PHE A 273 5.29 8.85 1.31
C PHE A 273 4.05 8.99 0.40
N GLU A 274 2.96 8.28 0.69
CA GLU A 274 1.71 8.38 -0.07
C GLU A 274 1.09 9.79 0.04
N ALA A 275 1.11 10.36 1.23
CA ALA A 275 0.65 11.72 1.48
C ALA A 275 1.49 12.76 0.73
N ASP A 276 2.82 12.62 0.79
CA ASP A 276 3.75 13.50 0.07
C ASP A 276 3.53 13.41 -1.45
N ARG A 277 3.41 12.20 -2.01
CA ARG A 277 3.08 11.96 -3.43
C ARG A 277 1.80 12.66 -3.84
N ARG A 278 0.75 12.55 -3.03
CA ARG A 278 -0.54 13.20 -3.29
C ARG A 278 -0.45 14.72 -3.23
N ALA A 279 0.23 15.28 -2.23
CA ALA A 279 0.42 16.72 -2.12
C ALA A 279 1.14 17.28 -3.37
N ILE A 280 2.17 16.59 -3.85
CA ILE A 280 2.91 16.95 -5.07
C ILE A 280 2.00 16.87 -6.31
N ASN A 281 1.31 15.75 -6.50
CA ASN A 281 0.42 15.55 -7.66
C ASN A 281 -0.73 16.55 -7.69
N ILE A 282 -1.35 16.85 -6.55
CA ILE A 282 -2.39 17.89 -6.43
C ILE A 282 -1.82 19.25 -6.82
N THR A 283 -0.60 19.57 -6.37
CA THR A 283 0.03 20.86 -6.71
C THR A 283 0.29 20.99 -8.21
N LEU A 284 0.90 19.97 -8.83
CA LEU A 284 1.21 19.96 -10.26
C LEU A 284 -0.06 20.01 -11.12
N ASN A 285 -1.09 19.24 -10.76
CA ASN A 285 -2.35 19.19 -11.50
C ASN A 285 -3.25 20.41 -11.23
N SER A 286 -2.97 21.18 -10.18
CA SER A 286 -3.70 22.44 -9.90
C SER A 286 -3.29 23.59 -10.83
N PHE A 287 -2.13 23.51 -11.49
CA PHE A 287 -1.68 24.57 -12.38
C PHE A 287 -2.60 24.73 -13.59
N GLY A 288 -3.02 25.96 -13.86
CA GLY A 288 -3.96 26.27 -14.93
C GLY A 288 -5.43 25.96 -14.61
N THR A 289 -5.75 25.62 -13.36
CA THR A 289 -7.13 25.45 -12.87
C THR A 289 -7.58 26.65 -12.02
N GLU A 290 -8.87 26.76 -11.74
CA GLU A 290 -9.44 27.82 -10.88
C GLU A 290 -9.27 27.55 -9.36
N LEU A 291 -8.47 26.54 -8.99
CA LEU A 291 -8.27 26.17 -7.59
C LEU A 291 -7.43 27.22 -6.85
N SER A 292 -8.01 27.84 -5.82
CA SER A 292 -7.32 28.83 -5.01
C SER A 292 -6.18 28.21 -4.18
N LYS A 293 -5.13 28.98 -3.88
CA LYS A 293 -4.01 28.53 -3.02
C LYS A 293 -4.47 28.07 -1.64
N SER A 294 -5.49 28.73 -1.09
CA SER A 294 -6.08 28.37 0.21
C SER A 294 -6.83 27.04 0.16
N ASP A 295 -7.57 26.78 -0.91
CA ASP A 295 -8.33 25.53 -1.04
C ASP A 295 -7.40 24.37 -1.36
N ARG A 296 -6.38 24.61 -2.19
CA ARG A 296 -5.29 23.66 -2.41
C ARG A 296 -4.62 23.21 -1.11
N LYS A 297 -4.36 24.14 -0.17
CA LYS A 297 -3.78 23.80 1.13
C LYS A 297 -4.67 22.86 1.96
N LYS A 298 -5.99 23.01 1.86
CA LYS A 298 -6.94 22.16 2.61
C LYS A 298 -6.91 20.69 2.15
N LEU A 299 -6.53 20.45 0.90
CA LEU A 299 -6.47 19.11 0.29
C LEU A 299 -5.21 18.31 0.68
N TYR A 300 -4.20 18.95 1.28
CA TYR A 300 -2.99 18.24 1.68
C TYR A 300 -3.22 17.48 2.99
N PRO A 301 -2.86 16.18 3.03
CA PRO A 301 -2.80 15.45 4.29
C PRO A 301 -1.80 16.09 5.26
N GLU A 302 -2.12 16.09 6.54
CA GLU A 302 -1.29 16.64 7.62
C GLU A 302 -0.28 15.62 8.17
N ILE A 303 0.14 14.69 7.31
CA ILE A 303 1.12 13.64 7.60
C ILE A 303 2.21 13.63 6.50
N GLY A 304 3.31 12.93 6.76
CA GLY A 304 4.43 12.80 5.81
C GLY A 304 5.60 13.73 6.09
N LYS A 305 6.65 13.61 5.27
CA LYS A 305 7.92 14.32 5.50
C LYS A 305 7.87 15.77 5.00
N LEU A 306 6.94 16.10 4.11
CA LEU A 306 6.74 17.48 3.64
C LEU A 306 5.92 18.31 4.61
N HIS A 307 5.17 17.69 5.54
CA HIS A 307 4.42 18.45 6.54
C HIS A 307 5.34 18.87 7.70
N PRO A 308 5.29 20.13 8.20
CA PRO A 308 4.44 21.25 7.77
C PRO A 308 5.07 22.20 6.73
N GLU A 309 6.40 22.26 6.64
CA GLU A 309 7.11 23.30 5.88
C GLU A 309 7.00 23.13 4.36
N GLY A 310 7.27 21.92 3.85
CA GLY A 310 7.17 21.59 2.43
C GLY A 310 5.74 21.76 1.89
N THR A 311 4.72 21.31 2.62
CA THR A 311 3.31 21.50 2.23
C THR A 311 2.90 22.98 2.18
N LEU A 312 3.44 23.82 3.08
CA LEU A 312 3.22 25.27 3.03
C LEU A 312 3.88 25.88 1.78
N MET A 313 5.08 25.45 1.41
CA MET A 313 5.73 25.90 0.18
C MET A 313 4.98 25.44 -1.07
N LEU A 314 4.55 24.17 -1.12
CA LEU A 314 3.69 23.65 -2.19
C LEU A 314 2.38 24.44 -2.32
N SER A 315 1.77 24.85 -1.19
CA SER A 315 0.55 25.67 -1.22
C SER A 315 0.75 27.05 -1.83
N ARG A 316 1.99 27.54 -1.91
CA ARG A 316 2.35 28.85 -2.48
C ARG A 316 2.91 28.77 -3.88
N ALA A 317 3.35 27.58 -4.32
CA ALA A 317 3.97 27.34 -5.62
C ALA A 317 3.02 27.69 -6.78
N ASP A 318 3.56 28.39 -7.79
CA ASP A 318 2.84 28.81 -9.00
C ASP A 318 3.39 28.15 -10.28
N ASP A 319 4.53 27.48 -10.18
CA ASP A 319 5.21 26.84 -11.29
C ASP A 319 5.93 25.54 -10.83
N PRO A 320 6.32 24.67 -11.78
CA PRO A 320 7.02 23.42 -11.46
C PRO A 320 8.38 23.60 -10.77
N GLU A 321 9.08 24.71 -10.97
CA GLU A 321 10.37 24.98 -10.30
C GLU A 321 10.16 25.31 -8.82
N ALA A 322 9.11 26.04 -8.47
CA ALA A 322 8.71 26.27 -7.09
C ALA A 322 8.32 24.96 -6.37
N VAL A 323 7.70 24.02 -7.09
CA VAL A 323 7.40 22.67 -6.57
C VAL A 323 8.69 21.90 -6.29
N ARG A 324 9.65 21.93 -7.23
CA ARG A 324 10.98 21.34 -7.03
C ARG A 324 11.65 21.89 -5.78
N LEU A 325 11.68 23.22 -5.60
CA LEU A 325 12.29 23.85 -4.42
C LEU A 325 11.63 23.44 -3.10
N ALA A 326 10.31 23.27 -3.10
CA ALA A 326 9.57 22.80 -1.92
C ALA A 326 9.93 21.35 -1.53
N ILE A 327 10.22 20.52 -2.54
CA ILE A 327 10.54 19.10 -2.36
C ILE A 327 12.02 18.89 -2.01
N GLU A 328 12.92 19.77 -2.48
CA GLU A 328 14.36 19.71 -2.17
C GLU A 328 14.70 19.83 -0.67
N ILE A 329 13.76 20.32 0.16
CA ILE A 329 13.91 20.33 1.61
C ILE A 329 14.07 18.90 2.16
N VAL A 330 13.41 17.92 1.54
CA VAL A 330 13.52 16.51 1.91
C VAL A 330 14.61 15.86 1.07
N GLY A 331 15.73 15.51 1.71
CA GLY A 331 16.90 14.95 1.04
C GLY A 331 16.61 13.70 0.20
N GLU A 332 15.64 12.88 0.61
CA GLU A 332 15.22 11.68 -0.13
C GLU A 332 14.53 11.99 -1.47
N TYR A 333 13.79 13.11 -1.56
CA TYR A 333 13.03 13.48 -2.75
C TYR A 333 13.82 14.36 -3.72
N ARG A 334 14.95 14.92 -3.26
CA ARG A 334 15.88 15.72 -4.06
C ARG A 334 16.29 15.02 -5.36
N TYR A 335 16.48 13.71 -5.31
CA TYR A 335 16.94 12.92 -6.46
C TYR A 335 15.83 12.62 -7.48
N PHE A 336 14.56 12.78 -7.10
CA PHE A 336 13.44 12.42 -7.98
C PHE A 336 13.26 13.42 -9.13
N PHE A 337 13.50 14.71 -8.90
CA PHE A 337 13.36 15.72 -9.95
C PHE A 337 14.59 15.80 -10.86
N ASP A 338 15.77 15.42 -10.36
CA ASP A 338 17.01 15.33 -11.16
C ASP A 338 16.90 14.17 -12.18
N GLN A 339 16.31 13.04 -11.77
CA GLN A 339 16.03 11.91 -12.67
C GLN A 339 14.74 12.09 -13.50
N GLY A 340 13.74 12.80 -12.96
CA GLY A 340 12.42 12.98 -13.58
C GLY A 340 12.35 14.01 -14.70
N GLY A 341 13.49 14.62 -15.05
CA GLY A 341 13.64 15.48 -16.24
C GLY A 341 12.96 16.84 -16.18
N ILE A 342 12.44 17.26 -15.01
CA ILE A 342 11.70 18.52 -14.88
C ILE A 342 12.65 19.74 -14.78
N GLY A 343 13.94 19.51 -14.51
CA GLY A 343 14.84 20.56 -14.03
C GLY A 343 16.07 20.93 -14.88
N GLN A 344 16.24 20.46 -16.12
CA GLN A 344 17.38 20.88 -16.93
C GLN A 344 17.13 20.77 -18.44
N GLY A 345 17.05 21.92 -19.10
CA GLY A 345 17.16 21.97 -20.56
C GLY A 345 18.48 21.37 -21.03
N GLY A 346 18.38 20.40 -21.94
CA GLY A 346 19.43 20.02 -22.88
C GLY A 346 20.80 19.66 -22.31
N GLY A 347 21.04 18.35 -22.12
CA GLY A 347 22.40 17.78 -22.19
C GLY A 347 23.00 17.34 -20.86
N GLY A 348 22.82 16.05 -20.54
CA GLY A 348 23.43 15.43 -19.36
C GLY A 348 23.48 13.90 -19.46
N ILE A 349 24.39 13.41 -20.33
CA ILE A 349 25.04 12.08 -20.41
C ILE A 349 24.41 10.91 -19.62
N GLY A 350 23.55 10.16 -20.29
CA GLY A 350 23.13 8.82 -19.90
C GLY A 350 22.02 8.36 -20.83
N GLY A 351 22.33 7.49 -21.80
CA GLY A 351 21.39 6.98 -22.81
C GLY A 351 20.33 6.03 -22.26
N GLY A 352 19.71 6.37 -21.13
CA GLY A 352 18.53 5.69 -20.58
C GLY A 352 17.28 6.49 -20.90
N THR A 353 16.19 5.79 -21.20
CA THR A 353 14.84 6.35 -21.32
C THR A 353 14.57 7.32 -20.16
N GLN A 354 14.27 8.60 -20.47
CA GLN A 354 13.86 9.55 -19.44
C GLN A 354 12.63 9.00 -18.71
N LYS A 355 12.77 8.71 -17.42
CA LYS A 355 11.67 8.25 -16.57
C LYS A 355 10.82 9.45 -16.17
N SER A 356 9.50 9.30 -16.21
CA SER A 356 8.61 10.34 -15.72
C SER A 356 8.72 10.47 -14.20
N LEU A 357 8.31 11.61 -13.64
CA LEU A 357 8.23 11.79 -12.19
C LEU A 357 7.31 10.73 -11.54
N GLU A 358 6.23 10.35 -12.21
CA GLU A 358 5.33 9.29 -11.76
C GLU A 358 6.03 7.93 -11.72
N ASP A 359 6.84 7.58 -12.73
CA ASP A 359 7.62 6.33 -12.73
C ASP A 359 8.59 6.27 -11.54
N ILE A 360 9.17 7.41 -11.17
CA ILE A 360 10.07 7.50 -10.02
C ILE A 360 9.30 7.31 -8.71
N PHE A 361 8.11 7.90 -8.57
CA PHE A 361 7.26 7.67 -7.41
C PHE A 361 6.85 6.21 -7.29
N TYR A 362 6.46 5.57 -8.39
CA TYR A 362 6.15 4.14 -8.38
C TYR A 362 7.37 3.30 -8.01
N GLN A 363 8.55 3.61 -8.56
CA GLN A 363 9.77 2.90 -8.21
C GLN A 363 10.08 3.03 -6.70
N LYS A 364 9.99 4.24 -6.14
CA LYS A 364 10.20 4.46 -4.71
C LYS A 364 9.16 3.74 -3.85
N GLU A 365 7.88 3.79 -4.23
CA GLU A 365 6.80 3.06 -3.54
C GLU A 365 7.13 1.57 -3.46
N MET A 366 7.59 1.01 -4.57
CA MET A 366 7.96 -0.40 -4.65
C MET A 366 9.23 -0.74 -3.85
N GLU A 367 10.22 0.15 -3.82
CA GLU A 367 11.42 -0.01 -2.99
C GLU A 367 11.07 -0.03 -1.50
N LEU A 368 10.16 0.85 -1.06
CA LEU A 368 9.64 0.86 0.30
C LEU A 368 8.89 -0.44 0.61
N ALA A 369 7.97 -0.86 -0.26
CA ALA A 369 7.22 -2.10 -0.11
C ALA A 369 8.14 -3.34 -0.06
N LYS A 370 9.19 -3.38 -0.88
CA LYS A 370 10.22 -4.43 -0.83
C LYS A 370 10.95 -4.42 0.51
N GLY A 371 11.32 -3.24 0.99
CA GLY A 371 11.98 -3.03 2.28
C GLY A 371 11.17 -3.60 3.45
N THR A 372 9.84 -3.48 3.40
CA THR A 372 8.93 -4.03 4.43
C THR A 372 9.12 -5.54 4.68
N PHE A 373 9.49 -6.33 3.66
CA PHE A 373 9.66 -7.78 3.81
C PHE A 373 10.91 -8.20 4.59
N THR A 374 11.86 -7.29 4.83
CA THR A 374 13.05 -7.57 5.65
C THR A 374 12.72 -7.60 7.15
N HIS A 375 11.66 -6.90 7.55
CA HIS A 375 11.12 -6.93 8.90
C HIS A 375 10.22 -8.14 9.10
N HIS A 376 10.08 -8.62 10.33
CA HIS A 376 9.21 -9.74 10.71
C HIS A 376 8.20 -9.29 11.79
N PHE A 377 7.14 -10.07 12.00
CA PHE A 377 6.09 -9.78 12.99
C PHE A 377 5.41 -8.42 12.74
N THR A 378 5.04 -8.14 11.48
CA THR A 378 4.42 -6.87 11.10
C THR A 378 3.21 -7.06 10.21
N PHE A 379 2.17 -6.25 10.40
CA PHE A 379 0.99 -6.21 9.52
C PHE A 379 1.29 -5.48 8.21
N ALA A 380 2.34 -4.65 8.17
CA ALA A 380 2.75 -3.90 6.99
C ALA A 380 3.07 -4.80 5.78
N VAL A 381 3.43 -6.08 6.00
CA VAL A 381 3.64 -7.05 4.90
C VAL A 381 2.41 -7.24 4.02
N VAL A 382 1.19 -7.10 4.59
CA VAL A 382 -0.05 -7.25 3.83
C VAL A 382 -0.24 -6.05 2.90
N TYR A 383 0.01 -4.84 3.38
CA TYR A 383 0.01 -3.62 2.56
C TYR A 383 1.05 -3.72 1.44
N ALA A 384 2.28 -4.07 1.80
CA ALA A 384 3.38 -4.17 0.86
C ALA A 384 3.11 -5.21 -0.23
N TRP A 385 2.63 -6.39 0.13
CA TRP A 385 2.23 -7.43 -0.83
C TRP A 385 1.14 -6.93 -1.78
N LEU A 386 0.09 -6.31 -1.26
CA LEU A 386 -1.01 -5.78 -2.08
C LEU A 386 -0.48 -4.80 -3.12
N LYS A 387 0.35 -3.82 -2.71
CA LYS A 387 0.94 -2.82 -3.62
C LYS A 387 1.89 -3.42 -4.66
N LEU A 388 2.70 -4.41 -4.28
CA LEU A 388 3.58 -5.10 -5.22
C LEU A 388 2.79 -5.92 -6.25
N GLN A 389 1.71 -6.58 -5.83
CA GLN A 389 0.84 -7.32 -6.74
C GLN A 389 0.11 -6.39 -7.73
N GLU A 390 -0.36 -5.23 -7.26
CA GLU A 390 -0.95 -4.21 -8.14
C GLU A 390 0.04 -3.72 -9.20
N GLN A 391 1.29 -3.46 -8.81
CA GLN A 391 2.33 -3.06 -9.75
C GLN A 391 2.66 -4.19 -10.74
N GLU A 392 2.65 -5.44 -10.32
CA GLU A 392 2.82 -6.59 -11.21
C GLU A 392 1.70 -6.66 -12.26
N ILE A 393 0.43 -6.49 -11.84
CA ILE A 393 -0.72 -6.46 -12.77
C ILE A 393 -0.56 -5.30 -13.77
N ARG A 394 -0.12 -4.13 -13.31
CA ARG A 394 0.18 -2.97 -14.18
C ARG A 394 1.28 -3.28 -15.19
N ASN A 395 2.36 -3.92 -14.76
CA ASN A 395 3.46 -4.32 -15.64
C ASN A 395 3.00 -5.34 -16.69
N ILE A 396 2.23 -6.36 -16.28
CA ILE A 396 1.67 -7.38 -17.19
C ILE A 396 0.77 -6.72 -18.24
N THR A 397 -0.08 -5.78 -17.81
CA THR A 397 -1.00 -5.06 -18.70
C THR A 397 -0.24 -4.22 -19.71
N TRP A 398 0.78 -3.47 -19.27
CA TRP A 398 1.67 -2.69 -20.15
C TRP A 398 2.34 -3.57 -21.23
N ILE A 399 2.93 -4.70 -20.80
CA ILE A 399 3.58 -5.64 -21.72
C ILE A 399 2.55 -6.22 -22.72
N ALA A 400 1.36 -6.60 -22.25
CA ALA A 400 0.29 -7.10 -23.10
C ALA A 400 -0.17 -6.07 -24.14
N GLU A 401 -0.29 -4.80 -23.75
CA GLU A 401 -0.64 -3.70 -24.67
C GLU A 401 0.45 -3.44 -25.71
N CYS A 402 1.73 -3.42 -25.31
CA CYS A 402 2.85 -3.29 -26.23
C CYS A 402 2.89 -4.43 -27.27
N ILE A 403 2.61 -5.67 -26.84
CA ILE A 403 2.55 -6.83 -27.74
C ILE A 403 1.34 -6.72 -28.68
N ALA A 404 0.15 -6.43 -28.15
CA ALA A 404 -1.07 -6.34 -28.95
C ALA A 404 -1.03 -5.21 -30.00
N GLN A 405 -0.40 -4.08 -29.68
CA GLN A 405 -0.24 -2.94 -30.59
C GLN A 405 1.02 -3.04 -31.47
N ASN A 406 1.83 -4.09 -31.29
CA ASN A 406 3.11 -4.28 -31.97
C ASN A 406 4.09 -3.10 -31.80
N GLN A 407 4.05 -2.42 -30.65
CA GLN A 407 4.90 -1.28 -30.30
C GLN A 407 5.87 -1.68 -29.20
N LYS A 408 6.96 -2.37 -29.57
CA LYS A 408 7.93 -2.91 -28.61
C LYS A 408 9.01 -1.92 -28.16
N ASP A 409 9.06 -0.71 -28.73
CA ASP A 409 10.11 0.28 -28.43
C ASP A 409 10.17 0.69 -26.95
N ARG A 410 9.02 0.65 -26.26
CA ARG A 410 8.89 0.99 -24.82
C ARG A 410 8.46 -0.19 -23.95
N ILE A 411 8.55 -1.42 -24.47
CA ILE A 411 8.13 -2.62 -23.71
C ILE A 411 8.95 -2.81 -22.43
N GLY A 412 10.18 -2.30 -22.40
CA GLY A 412 11.07 -2.32 -21.23
C GLY A 412 10.72 -1.32 -20.13
N ASN A 413 9.73 -0.44 -20.33
CA ASN A 413 9.30 0.56 -19.33
C ASN A 413 8.37 -0.04 -18.26
N TYR A 414 8.71 -1.20 -17.71
CA TYR A 414 8.04 -1.78 -16.56
C TYR A 414 8.89 -1.60 -15.29
N ILE A 415 8.25 -1.67 -14.13
CA ILE A 415 8.93 -1.50 -12.84
C ILE A 415 9.07 -2.87 -12.20
N SER A 416 10.25 -3.48 -12.34
CA SER A 416 10.59 -4.74 -11.65
C SER A 416 11.35 -4.48 -10.37
N VAL A 417 10.95 -5.18 -9.32
CA VAL A 417 11.41 -4.96 -7.94
C VAL A 417 12.16 -6.18 -7.41
N PHE A 418 11.90 -7.37 -7.97
CA PHE A 418 12.45 -8.65 -7.54
C PHE A 418 13.31 -9.36 -8.57
#